data_AF-A0ABD2R3M5-F1
#
_entry.id   AF-A0ABD2R3M5-F1
#
_cell.length_a   1.000
_cell.length_b   1.000
_cell.length_c   1.000
_cell.angle_alpha   90.00
_cell.angle_beta   90.00
_cell.angle_gamma   90.00
#
_symmetry.space_group_name_H-M   'P 1'
#
loop_
_entity.id
_entity.type
_entity.pdbx_description
1 polymer ?
#
loop_
_entity_poly.entity_id
_entity_poly.type
_entity_poly.pdbx_seq_one_letter_code
_entity_poly.pdbx_strand_id
1 'polypeptide(L)'
;MESSGELVPFPLLMTPIESNYRACTIPYRFPSDNPKKPTPTELSWINLFMNSIPSFRKRAESDDTVPDAPMRAEKFDQRYAAILEDIKKDPESHGGPPDCILLCRLREQVLREVGFRDIFKKVKDEENAKAISLFKEVVCLNDAIEDEAKRAENLVRGIFAGNIFDLGSAKLAELFSEDGMSFLASCQNLVPRPWVIDDLDIFITKWSKKTWKK
;
A
#
# COMPACT_ATOMS: atom_id res chain seq x y z
N MET A 1 9.68 15.44 -2.50
CA MET A 1 9.32 16.81 -2.08
C MET A 1 7.97 16.69 -1.42
N GLU A 2 7.86 16.91 -0.10
CA GLU A 2 6.56 17.22 0.47
C GLU A 2 6.18 18.59 -0.07
N SER A 3 5.01 18.68 -0.70
CA SER A 3 4.46 19.94 -1.18
C SER A 3 4.33 20.89 0.00
N SER A 4 4.90 22.10 -0.12
CA SER A 4 4.74 23.17 0.89
C SER A 4 3.36 23.82 0.84
N GLY A 5 2.43 23.31 0.03
CA GLY A 5 1.07 23.80 -0.09
C GLY A 5 0.21 23.38 1.09
N GLU A 6 -0.67 24.28 1.52
CA GLU A 6 -1.73 23.96 2.48
C GLU A 6 -2.60 22.82 1.95
N LEU A 7 -2.88 21.83 2.81
CA LEU A 7 -3.76 20.72 2.46
C LEU A 7 -5.21 21.18 2.55
N VAL A 8 -5.97 21.02 1.47
CA VAL A 8 -7.41 21.26 1.42
C VAL A 8 -8.17 19.95 1.21
N PRO A 9 -9.44 19.85 1.63
CA PRO A 9 -10.23 18.65 1.42
C PRO A 9 -10.42 18.28 -0.06
N PHE A 10 -10.55 16.99 -0.34
CA PHE A 10 -10.83 16.51 -1.69
C PHE A 10 -12.24 16.94 -2.14
N PRO A 11 -12.42 17.64 -3.29
CA PRO A 11 -13.70 18.28 -3.65
C PRO A 11 -14.90 17.36 -3.85
N LEU A 12 -14.67 16.05 -4.04
CA LEU A 12 -15.75 15.07 -4.22
C LEU A 12 -16.18 14.40 -2.90
N LEU A 13 -15.60 14.80 -1.76
CA LEU A 13 -16.06 14.32 -0.46
C LEU A 13 -17.38 14.99 -0.09
N MET A 14 -18.29 14.21 0.48
CA MET A 14 -19.57 14.71 0.96
C MET A 14 -19.37 15.61 2.18
N THR A 15 -19.92 16.83 2.12
CA THR A 15 -19.89 17.80 3.21
C THR A 15 -21.12 17.67 4.13
N PRO A 16 -20.99 17.89 5.45
CA PRO A 16 -19.76 18.23 6.18
C PRO A 16 -18.86 17.01 6.36
N ILE A 17 -17.54 17.19 6.19
CA ILE A 17 -16.57 16.08 6.14
C ILE A 17 -16.42 15.44 7.52
N GLU A 18 -16.47 16.27 8.55
CA GLU A 18 -16.26 15.93 9.95
C GLU A 18 -17.23 14.85 10.45
N SER A 19 -18.42 14.75 9.84
CA SER A 19 -19.43 13.74 10.20
C SER A 19 -19.58 12.62 9.18
N ASN A 20 -19.03 12.75 7.97
CA ASN A 20 -19.33 11.85 6.85
C ASN A 20 -18.10 11.10 6.31
N TYR A 21 -16.90 11.56 6.61
CA TYR A 21 -15.68 10.95 6.10
C TYR A 21 -14.76 10.47 7.23
N ARG A 22 -14.36 9.22 7.13
CA ARG A 22 -13.31 8.61 7.94
C ARG A 22 -12.36 7.88 7.01
N ALA A 23 -11.09 8.28 7.01
CA ALA A 23 -10.08 7.70 6.11
C ALA A 23 -9.76 6.24 6.46
N CYS A 24 -9.61 5.93 7.76
CA CYS A 24 -9.33 4.58 8.23
C CYS A 24 -10.59 3.71 8.20
N THR A 25 -10.65 2.77 7.24
CA THR A 25 -11.79 1.86 7.03
C THR A 25 -12.07 0.93 8.21
N ILE A 26 -11.02 0.42 8.85
CA ILE A 26 -11.13 -0.57 9.92
C ILE A 26 -10.99 0.16 11.27
N PRO A 27 -12.04 0.17 12.12
CA PRO A 27 -11.93 0.72 13.45
C PRO A 27 -11.10 -0.21 14.33
N TYR A 28 -10.05 0.31 14.97
CA TYR A 28 -9.28 -0.48 15.93
C TYR A 28 -9.89 -0.44 17.33
N ARG A 29 -10.66 0.63 17.61
CA ARG A 29 -11.23 0.94 18.91
C ARG A 29 -12.59 1.59 18.76
N PHE A 30 -13.44 1.37 19.76
CA PHE A 30 -14.71 2.05 19.99
C PHE A 30 -14.66 2.89 21.29
N PRO A 31 -15.54 3.90 21.43
CA PRO A 31 -15.59 4.74 22.64
C PRO A 31 -15.86 3.97 23.94
N SER A 32 -16.43 2.78 23.86
CA SER A 32 -16.71 1.91 25.01
C SER A 32 -15.50 1.11 25.51
N ASP A 33 -14.41 1.05 24.74
CA ASP A 33 -13.23 0.27 25.09
C ASP A 33 -12.42 0.96 26.20
N ASN A 34 -11.71 0.17 27.02
CA ASN A 34 -10.85 0.73 28.06
C ASN A 34 -9.68 1.52 27.44
N PRO A 35 -9.55 2.83 27.68
CA PRO A 35 -8.51 3.65 27.03
C PRO A 35 -7.09 3.28 27.48
N LYS A 36 -6.93 2.67 28.67
CA LYS A 36 -5.62 2.31 29.22
C LYS A 36 -5.11 0.93 28.79
N LYS A 37 -5.84 0.23 27.92
CA LYS A 37 -5.48 -1.11 27.46
C LYS A 37 -5.64 -1.22 25.95
N PRO A 38 -4.70 -1.84 25.24
CA PRO A 38 -4.85 -2.02 23.80
C PRO A 38 -6.00 -3.01 23.52
N THR A 39 -6.76 -2.76 22.45
CA THR A 39 -7.76 -3.70 21.95
C THR A 39 -7.09 -4.85 21.20
N PRO A 40 -7.78 -5.99 20.99
CA PRO A 40 -7.27 -7.05 20.13
C PRO A 40 -6.95 -6.60 18.70
N THR A 41 -7.75 -5.67 18.14
CA THR A 41 -7.52 -5.13 16.80
C THR A 41 -6.28 -4.24 16.77
N GLU A 42 -6.09 -3.36 17.76
CA GLU A 42 -4.86 -2.56 17.88
C GLU A 42 -3.63 -3.48 17.95
N LEU A 43 -3.66 -4.51 18.80
CA LEU A 43 -2.56 -5.48 18.90
C LEU A 43 -2.28 -6.20 17.58
N SER A 44 -3.32 -6.64 16.87
CA SER A 44 -3.19 -7.30 15.57
C SER A 44 -2.48 -6.41 14.55
N TRP A 45 -2.90 -5.14 14.44
CA TRP A 45 -2.30 -4.18 13.52
C TRP A 45 -0.89 -3.77 13.95
N ILE A 46 -0.64 -3.51 15.23
CA ILE A 46 0.71 -3.21 15.73
C ILE A 46 1.66 -4.37 15.39
N ASN A 47 1.22 -5.62 15.59
CA ASN A 47 2.03 -6.79 15.25
C ASN A 47 2.27 -6.91 13.73
N LEU A 48 1.28 -6.55 12.90
CA LEU A 48 1.47 -6.48 11.44
C LEU A 48 2.55 -5.47 11.05
N PHE A 49 2.56 -4.28 11.66
CA PHE A 49 3.61 -3.28 11.44
C PHE A 49 4.97 -3.72 12.00
N MET A 50 5.00 -4.37 13.17
CA MET A 50 6.22 -4.96 13.74
C MET A 50 6.83 -6.00 12.80
N ASN A 51 6.02 -6.87 12.23
CA ASN A 51 6.47 -7.90 11.27
C ASN A 51 6.99 -7.31 9.96
N SER A 52 6.72 -6.04 9.65
CA SER A 52 7.27 -5.35 8.48
C SER A 52 8.68 -4.81 8.70
N ILE A 53 9.15 -4.69 9.96
CA ILE A 53 10.45 -4.08 10.26
C ILE A 53 11.62 -4.75 9.52
N PRO A 54 11.75 -6.10 9.48
CA PRO A 54 12.88 -6.73 8.82
C PRO A 54 12.98 -6.41 7.32
N SER A 55 11.85 -6.32 6.61
CA SER A 55 11.85 -6.02 5.17
C SER A 55 12.23 -4.57 4.88
N PHE A 56 11.71 -3.64 5.69
CA PHE A 56 12.08 -2.22 5.61
C PHE A 56 13.54 -2.01 5.97
N ARG A 57 14.03 -2.65 7.03
CA ARG A 57 15.43 -2.64 7.43
C ARG A 57 16.32 -3.15 6.30
N LYS A 58 16.06 -4.35 5.77
CA LYS A 58 16.84 -4.93 4.66
C LYS A 58 16.91 -3.98 3.46
N ARG A 59 15.80 -3.32 3.13
CA ARG A 59 15.76 -2.35 2.04
C ARG A 59 16.58 -1.10 2.36
N ALA A 60 16.45 -0.57 3.57
CA ALA A 60 17.23 0.56 4.06
C ALA A 60 18.75 0.27 4.12
N GLU A 61 19.15 -0.93 4.55
CA GLU A 61 20.56 -1.38 4.58
C GLU A 61 21.20 -1.38 3.18
N SER A 62 20.39 -1.63 2.14
CA SER A 62 20.84 -1.68 0.75
C SER A 62 20.80 -0.32 0.02
N ASP A 63 20.41 0.76 0.70
CA ASP A 63 20.35 2.11 0.13
C ASP A 63 21.77 2.70 0.05
N ASP A 64 22.40 2.57 -1.11
CA ASP A 64 23.75 3.07 -1.40
C ASP A 64 23.85 4.61 -1.47
N THR A 65 22.72 5.32 -1.42
CA THR A 65 22.68 6.79 -1.41
C THR A 65 22.87 7.38 -0.01
N VAL A 66 22.77 6.54 1.04
CA VAL A 66 22.87 6.97 2.43
C VAL A 66 24.18 6.47 3.07
N PRO A 67 25.06 7.37 3.56
CA PRO A 67 26.26 6.98 4.28
C PRO A 67 25.93 6.20 5.56
N ASP A 68 26.69 5.13 5.82
CA ASP A 68 26.49 4.23 6.96
C ASP A 68 25.07 3.62 7.00
N ALA A 69 24.47 3.35 5.84
CA ALA A 69 23.13 2.79 5.70
C ALA A 69 22.86 1.58 6.63
N PRO A 70 23.77 0.59 6.78
CA PRO A 70 23.55 -0.51 7.72
C PRO A 70 23.35 -0.07 9.18
N MET A 71 24.16 0.89 9.64
CA MET A 71 24.06 1.41 11.01
C MET A 71 22.77 2.23 11.22
N ARG A 72 22.36 2.99 10.20
CA ARG A 72 21.12 3.79 10.24
C ARG A 72 19.87 2.91 10.17
N ALA A 73 19.91 1.84 9.40
CA ALA A 73 18.83 0.87 9.30
C ALA A 73 18.62 0.10 10.62
N GLU A 74 19.72 -0.27 11.31
CA GLU A 74 19.65 -0.80 12.68
C GLU A 74 19.00 0.20 13.65
N LYS A 75 19.35 1.50 13.56
CA LYS A 75 18.68 2.54 14.35
C LYS A 75 17.19 2.68 14.03
N PHE A 76 16.80 2.52 12.77
CA PHE A 76 15.39 2.50 12.37
C PHE A 76 14.65 1.35 13.04
N ASP A 77 15.18 0.14 12.94
CA ASP A 77 14.62 -1.09 13.53
C ASP A 77 14.38 -0.90 15.02
N GLN A 78 15.43 -0.55 15.77
CA GLN A 78 15.37 -0.35 17.22
C GLN A 78 14.36 0.72 17.62
N ARG A 79 14.39 1.90 16.95
CA ARG A 79 13.52 3.03 17.32
C ARG A 79 12.06 2.75 17.00
N TYR A 80 11.77 2.19 15.82
CA TYR A 80 10.39 1.94 15.42
C TYR A 80 9.79 0.77 16.21
N ALA A 81 10.57 -0.29 16.48
CA ALA A 81 10.14 -1.38 17.37
C ALA A 81 9.80 -0.87 18.78
N ALA A 82 10.64 0.00 19.35
CA ALA A 82 10.37 0.61 20.66
C ALA A 82 9.07 1.42 20.68
N ILE A 83 8.81 2.25 19.66
CA ILE A 83 7.56 3.01 19.53
C ILE A 83 6.35 2.07 19.48
N LEU A 84 6.42 0.99 18.71
CA LEU A 84 5.32 0.03 18.62
C LEU A 84 5.08 -0.70 19.96
N GLU A 85 6.14 -1.05 20.70
CA GLU A 85 6.03 -1.64 22.04
C GLU A 85 5.47 -0.65 23.08
N ASP A 86 5.80 0.64 22.99
CA ASP A 86 5.22 1.68 23.84
C ASP A 86 3.70 1.79 23.59
N ILE A 87 3.27 1.79 22.33
CA ILE A 87 1.85 1.83 21.97
C ILE A 87 1.09 0.60 22.49
N LYS A 88 1.72 -0.59 22.55
CA LYS A 88 1.11 -1.78 23.18
C LYS A 88 0.91 -1.59 24.69
N LYS A 89 1.80 -0.87 25.37
CA LYS A 89 1.72 -0.63 26.81
C LYS A 89 0.76 0.50 27.15
N ASP A 90 0.76 1.55 26.33
CA ASP A 90 -0.06 2.74 26.48
C ASP A 90 -0.58 3.19 25.11
N PRO A 91 -1.85 2.89 24.76
CA PRO A 91 -2.42 3.28 23.48
C PRO A 91 -2.39 4.79 23.21
N GLU A 92 -2.40 5.63 24.23
CA GLU A 92 -2.36 7.10 24.10
C GLU A 92 -0.94 7.64 23.82
N SER A 93 0.08 6.79 23.91
CA SER A 93 1.46 7.18 23.61
C SER A 93 1.65 7.51 22.13
N HIS A 94 2.69 8.31 21.83
CA HIS A 94 3.09 8.65 20.45
C HIS A 94 1.95 9.22 19.57
N GLY A 95 0.96 9.86 20.19
CA GLY A 95 -0.18 10.49 19.52
C GLY A 95 -1.33 9.54 19.19
N GLY A 96 -1.44 8.40 19.89
CA GLY A 96 -2.54 7.46 19.75
C GLY A 96 -3.84 7.89 20.44
N PRO A 97 -4.87 7.01 20.50
CA PRO A 97 -4.89 5.60 20.10
C PRO A 97 -4.53 5.36 18.62
N PRO A 98 -3.83 4.25 18.29
CA PRO A 98 -3.32 4.07 16.94
C PRO A 98 -4.42 3.81 15.93
N ASP A 99 -4.20 4.30 14.72
CA ASP A 99 -4.85 3.83 13.50
C ASP A 99 -3.79 3.53 12.42
N CYS A 100 -4.22 3.02 11.27
CA CYS A 100 -3.31 2.66 10.19
C CYS A 100 -2.45 3.86 9.72
N ILE A 101 -3.05 5.06 9.70
CA ILE A 101 -2.37 6.27 9.23
C ILE A 101 -1.27 6.66 10.23
N LEU A 102 -1.53 6.62 11.53
CA LEU A 102 -0.54 6.92 12.55
C LEU A 102 0.62 5.93 12.50
N LEU A 103 0.34 4.63 12.41
CA LEU A 103 1.37 3.59 12.36
C LEU A 103 2.27 3.73 11.11
N CYS A 104 1.69 4.05 9.95
CA CYS A 104 2.43 4.40 8.74
C CYS A 104 3.27 5.67 8.92
N ARG A 105 2.68 6.73 9.48
CA ARG A 105 3.37 8.02 9.68
C ARG A 105 4.59 7.86 10.59
N LEU A 106 4.45 7.15 11.71
CA LEU A 106 5.55 6.90 12.63
C LEU A 106 6.70 6.14 11.96
N ARG A 107 6.40 5.13 11.13
CA ARG A 107 7.43 4.40 10.35
C ARG A 107 8.22 5.34 9.45
N GLU A 108 7.52 6.14 8.65
CA GLU A 108 8.14 7.08 7.71
C GLU A 108 8.93 8.17 8.43
N GLN A 109 8.41 8.68 9.55
CA GLN A 109 9.10 9.65 10.38
C GLN A 109 10.42 9.10 10.89
N VAL A 110 10.45 7.88 11.45
CA VAL A 110 11.68 7.27 11.95
C VAL A 110 12.69 7.08 10.82
N LEU A 111 12.28 6.57 9.65
CA LEU A 111 13.15 6.43 8.47
C LEU A 111 13.80 7.75 8.09
N ARG A 112 13.02 8.82 8.02
CA ARG A 112 13.49 10.17 7.66
C ARG A 112 14.43 10.75 8.69
N GLU A 113 14.11 10.60 9.97
CA GLU A 113 14.95 11.10 11.07
C GLU A 113 16.30 10.40 11.12
N VAL A 114 16.38 9.10 10.78
CA VAL A 114 17.67 8.39 10.69
C VAL A 114 18.39 8.64 9.35
N GLY A 115 17.78 9.39 8.43
CA GLY A 115 18.42 9.94 7.23
C GLY A 115 17.99 9.31 5.90
N PHE A 116 17.04 8.37 5.89
CA PHE A 116 16.52 7.80 4.65
C PHE A 116 15.45 8.69 4.03
N ARG A 117 15.47 8.84 2.70
CA ARG A 117 14.44 9.61 1.97
C ARG A 117 13.46 8.74 1.21
N ASP A 118 13.97 7.76 0.46
CA ASP A 118 13.17 6.78 -0.28
C ASP A 118 13.97 5.49 -0.44
N ILE A 119 13.88 4.60 0.56
CA ILE A 119 14.59 3.32 0.57
C ILE A 119 14.15 2.40 -0.59
N PHE A 120 13.03 2.70 -1.26
CA PHE A 120 12.50 1.91 -2.38
C PHE A 120 12.83 2.51 -3.75
N LYS A 121 13.59 3.62 -3.82
CA LYS A 121 13.84 4.32 -5.08
C LYS A 121 14.45 3.41 -6.16
N LYS A 122 15.50 2.66 -5.80
CA LYS A 122 16.20 1.77 -6.74
C LYS A 122 15.29 0.68 -7.31
N VAL A 123 14.54 -0.01 -6.45
CA VAL A 123 13.62 -1.07 -6.90
C VAL A 123 12.49 -0.50 -7.76
N LYS A 124 11.94 0.66 -7.41
CA LYS A 124 10.93 1.35 -8.23
C LYS A 124 11.47 1.69 -9.61
N ASP A 125 12.71 2.14 -9.72
CA ASP A 125 13.31 2.46 -11.03
C ASP A 125 13.50 1.21 -11.90
N GLU A 126 13.94 0.10 -11.31
CA GLU A 126 14.06 -1.18 -11.99
C GLU A 126 12.70 -1.74 -12.44
N GLU A 127 11.69 -1.70 -11.56
CA GLU A 127 10.32 -2.15 -11.86
C GLU A 127 9.65 -1.28 -12.92
N ASN A 128 9.79 0.05 -12.83
CA ASN A 128 9.28 0.98 -13.83
C ASN A 128 9.92 0.76 -15.21
N ALA A 129 11.25 0.56 -15.26
CA ALA A 129 11.94 0.30 -16.52
C ALA A 129 11.45 -1.02 -17.17
N LYS A 130 11.26 -2.07 -16.36
CA LYS A 130 10.69 -3.35 -16.82
C LYS A 130 9.24 -3.16 -17.31
N ALA A 131 8.39 -2.47 -16.55
CA ALA A 131 7.00 -2.21 -16.92
C ALA A 131 6.89 -1.44 -18.25
N ILE A 132 7.74 -0.41 -18.45
CA ILE A 132 7.81 0.35 -19.70
C ILE A 132 8.18 -0.55 -20.88
N SER A 133 9.11 -1.49 -20.69
CA SER A 133 9.51 -2.41 -21.76
C SER A 133 8.38 -3.33 -22.23
N LEU A 134 7.45 -3.69 -21.33
CA LEU A 134 6.30 -4.56 -21.60
C LEU A 134 5.06 -3.78 -22.08
N PHE A 135 5.01 -2.48 -21.85
CA PHE A 135 3.82 -1.64 -22.04
C PHE A 135 3.18 -1.82 -23.43
N LYS A 136 3.99 -1.75 -24.49
CA LYS A 136 3.50 -1.88 -25.88
C LYS A 136 2.78 -3.20 -26.11
N GLU A 137 3.38 -4.31 -25.68
CA GLU A 137 2.81 -5.64 -25.88
C GLU A 137 1.51 -5.80 -25.10
N VAL A 138 1.47 -5.36 -23.84
CA VAL A 138 0.27 -5.39 -23.00
C VAL A 138 -0.87 -4.58 -23.63
N VAL A 139 -0.58 -3.41 -24.20
CA VAL A 139 -1.59 -2.61 -24.91
C VAL A 139 -2.08 -3.33 -26.17
N CYS A 140 -1.17 -3.86 -27.01
CA CYS A 140 -1.55 -4.59 -28.22
C CYS A 140 -2.45 -5.81 -27.92
N LEU A 141 -2.17 -6.54 -26.83
CA LEU A 141 -3.01 -7.68 -26.41
C LEU A 141 -4.44 -7.24 -26.03
N ASN A 142 -4.60 -6.08 -25.40
CA ASN A 142 -5.92 -5.54 -25.06
C ASN A 142 -6.64 -4.99 -26.29
N ASP A 143 -5.93 -4.30 -27.19
CA ASP A 143 -6.51 -3.76 -28.42
C ASP A 143 -7.03 -4.87 -29.35
N ALA A 144 -6.39 -6.04 -29.34
CA ALA A 144 -6.82 -7.21 -30.11
C ALA A 144 -8.16 -7.82 -29.63
N ILE A 145 -8.65 -7.49 -28.43
CA ILE A 145 -9.95 -7.97 -27.92
C ILE A 145 -11.05 -7.12 -28.54
N GLU A 146 -11.78 -7.62 -29.53
CA GLU A 146 -12.81 -6.84 -30.24
C GLU A 146 -14.01 -6.46 -29.36
N ASP A 147 -14.45 -7.36 -28.48
CA ASP A 147 -15.59 -7.12 -27.59
C ASP A 147 -15.23 -6.14 -26.46
N GLU A 148 -15.91 -5.00 -26.43
CA GLU A 148 -15.61 -3.89 -25.51
C GLU A 148 -15.76 -4.29 -24.03
N ALA A 149 -16.75 -5.13 -23.70
CA ALA A 149 -16.97 -5.60 -22.34
C ALA A 149 -15.84 -6.54 -21.87
N LYS A 150 -15.46 -7.51 -22.70
CA LYS A 150 -14.32 -8.41 -22.44
C LYS A 150 -13.01 -7.64 -22.36
N ARG A 151 -12.82 -6.62 -23.20
CA ARG A 151 -11.63 -5.74 -23.12
C ARG A 151 -11.58 -5.01 -21.78
N ALA A 152 -12.70 -4.43 -21.33
CA ALA A 152 -12.79 -3.77 -20.03
C ALA A 152 -12.52 -4.74 -18.86
N GLU A 153 -13.07 -5.96 -18.90
CA GLU A 153 -12.75 -7.00 -17.92
C GLU A 153 -11.25 -7.34 -17.92
N ASN A 154 -10.64 -7.53 -19.09
CA ASN A 154 -9.22 -7.85 -19.20
C ASN A 154 -8.33 -6.72 -18.66
N LEU A 155 -8.71 -5.46 -18.89
CA LEU A 155 -8.04 -4.30 -18.30
C LEU A 155 -8.16 -4.29 -16.77
N VAL A 156 -9.33 -4.58 -16.20
CA VAL A 156 -9.52 -4.66 -14.74
C VAL A 156 -8.68 -5.78 -14.13
N ARG A 157 -8.62 -6.95 -14.78
CA ARG A 157 -7.71 -8.03 -14.39
C ARG A 157 -6.25 -7.58 -14.47
N GLY A 158 -5.87 -6.84 -15.50
CA GLY A 158 -4.55 -6.23 -15.63
C GLY A 158 -4.22 -5.27 -14.48
N ILE A 159 -5.18 -4.48 -14.00
CA ILE A 159 -5.01 -3.60 -12.82
C ILE A 159 -4.70 -4.43 -11.57
N PHE A 160 -5.45 -5.51 -11.31
CA PHE A 160 -5.18 -6.37 -10.16
C PHE A 160 -3.84 -7.08 -10.26
N ALA A 161 -3.51 -7.62 -11.43
CA ALA A 161 -2.23 -8.27 -11.66
C ALA A 161 -1.06 -7.29 -11.47
N GLY A 162 -1.18 -6.05 -11.96
CA GLY A 162 -0.18 -5.01 -11.78
C GLY A 162 0.04 -4.66 -10.31
N ASN A 163 -1.03 -4.57 -9.51
CA ASN A 163 -0.93 -4.31 -8.08
C ASN A 163 -0.29 -5.45 -7.28
N ILE A 164 -0.41 -6.70 -7.74
CA ILE A 164 0.27 -7.85 -7.12
C ILE A 164 1.74 -7.90 -7.55
N PHE A 165 2.00 -7.58 -8.82
CA PHE A 165 3.33 -7.55 -9.41
C PHE A 165 4.20 -6.39 -8.89
N ASP A 166 3.59 -5.30 -8.46
CA ASP A 166 4.22 -4.23 -7.66
C ASP A 166 4.52 -4.79 -6.25
N LEU A 167 5.77 -5.23 -6.02
CA LEU A 167 6.20 -6.02 -4.85
C LEU A 167 6.31 -5.18 -3.56
N GLY A 168 5.33 -4.33 -3.28
CA GLY A 168 5.26 -3.50 -2.07
C GLY A 168 5.01 -4.28 -0.77
N SER A 169 4.64 -5.56 -0.84
CA SER A 169 4.44 -6.44 0.32
C SER A 169 5.59 -7.43 0.49
N ALA A 170 6.16 -7.52 1.71
CA ALA A 170 7.23 -8.47 2.04
C ALA A 170 6.87 -9.93 1.71
N LYS A 171 5.60 -10.31 1.90
CA LYS A 171 5.09 -11.65 1.62
C LYS A 171 5.04 -11.97 0.12
N LEU A 172 4.70 -10.96 -0.70
CA LEU A 172 4.68 -11.12 -2.16
C LEU A 172 6.12 -11.07 -2.70
N ALA A 173 6.98 -10.20 -2.19
CA ALA A 173 8.38 -10.15 -2.59
C ALA A 173 9.10 -11.51 -2.43
N GLU A 174 8.80 -12.26 -1.36
CA GLU A 174 9.32 -13.62 -1.16
C GLU A 174 8.78 -14.62 -2.20
N LEU A 175 7.46 -14.70 -2.37
CA LEU A 175 6.82 -15.62 -3.32
C LEU A 175 7.23 -15.37 -4.78
N PHE A 176 7.48 -14.12 -5.15
CA PHE A 176 7.87 -13.76 -6.53
C PHE A 176 9.36 -13.97 -6.82
N SER A 177 10.21 -14.03 -5.79
CA SER A 177 11.64 -14.26 -5.96
C SER A 177 11.99 -15.69 -6.37
N GLU A 178 11.10 -16.65 -6.08
CA GLU A 178 11.32 -18.08 -6.35
C GLU A 178 10.87 -18.49 -7.76
N ASP A 179 9.79 -17.91 -8.30
CA ASP A 179 9.13 -18.44 -9.51
C ASP A 179 9.32 -17.64 -10.80
N GLY A 180 9.94 -16.45 -10.79
CA GLY A 180 10.19 -15.68 -12.02
C GLY A 180 8.92 -15.36 -12.83
N MET A 181 7.78 -15.22 -12.16
CA MET A 181 6.46 -15.04 -12.77
C MET A 181 6.37 -13.73 -13.57
N SER A 182 5.82 -13.80 -14.78
CA SER A 182 5.58 -12.63 -15.64
C SER A 182 4.24 -11.96 -15.33
N PHE A 183 4.13 -10.65 -15.62
CA PHE A 183 2.87 -9.90 -15.51
C PHE A 183 1.68 -10.61 -16.17
N LEU A 184 1.88 -11.18 -17.37
CA LEU A 184 0.85 -11.91 -18.10
C LEU A 184 0.42 -13.20 -17.37
N ALA A 185 1.35 -13.90 -16.73
CA ALA A 185 1.02 -15.07 -15.92
C ALA A 185 0.23 -14.67 -14.66
N SER A 186 0.56 -13.53 -14.04
CA SER A 186 -0.21 -12.97 -12.92
C SER A 186 -1.65 -12.63 -13.31
N CYS A 187 -1.90 -12.13 -14.52
CA CYS A 187 -3.26 -11.89 -15.03
C CYS A 187 -4.11 -13.16 -15.11
N GLN A 188 -3.49 -14.30 -15.43
CA GLN A 188 -4.16 -15.59 -15.58
C GLN A 188 -4.42 -16.29 -14.25
N ASN A 189 -3.60 -16.02 -13.23
CA ASN A 189 -3.65 -16.68 -11.93
C ASN A 189 -4.40 -15.88 -10.86
N LEU A 190 -5.18 -14.87 -11.25
CA LEU A 190 -6.08 -14.17 -10.33
C LEU A 190 -7.14 -15.13 -9.79
N VAL A 191 -7.56 -14.90 -8.55
CA VAL A 191 -8.67 -15.64 -7.95
C VAL A 191 -9.93 -15.55 -8.84
N PRO A 192 -10.67 -16.66 -9.02
CA PRO A 192 -11.84 -16.67 -9.88
C PRO A 192 -12.95 -15.79 -9.30
N ARG A 193 -13.79 -15.24 -10.19
CA ARG A 193 -15.01 -14.52 -9.81
C ARG A 193 -16.04 -15.49 -9.20
N PRO A 194 -16.95 -15.04 -8.31
CA PRO A 194 -17.08 -13.67 -7.85
C PRO A 194 -15.97 -13.27 -6.86
N TRP A 195 -15.47 -12.04 -6.99
CA TRP A 195 -14.56 -11.47 -6.00
C TRP A 195 -15.29 -11.10 -4.70
N VAL A 196 -14.53 -10.82 -3.63
CA VAL A 196 -15.07 -10.46 -2.31
C VAL A 196 -16.04 -9.28 -2.37
N ILE A 197 -15.75 -8.31 -3.24
CA ILE A 197 -16.66 -7.26 -3.69
C ILE A 197 -16.53 -7.24 -5.21
N ASP A 198 -17.61 -7.58 -5.91
CA ASP A 198 -17.60 -7.77 -7.36
C ASP A 198 -18.70 -6.96 -8.03
N ASP A 199 -18.39 -5.68 -8.27
CA ASP A 199 -19.27 -4.74 -8.98
C ASP A 199 -18.86 -4.58 -10.46
N LEU A 200 -18.05 -5.51 -11.00
CA LEU A 200 -17.47 -5.36 -12.34
C LEU A 200 -18.55 -5.27 -13.43
N ASP A 201 -19.60 -6.09 -13.34
CA ASP A 201 -20.65 -6.09 -14.37
C ASP A 201 -21.47 -4.79 -14.34
N ILE A 202 -21.68 -4.21 -13.15
CA ILE A 202 -22.32 -2.90 -12.97
C ILE A 202 -21.44 -1.81 -13.58
N PHE A 203 -20.13 -1.87 -13.33
CA PHE A 203 -19.16 -0.94 -13.92
C PHE A 203 -19.15 -1.03 -15.45
N ILE A 204 -19.02 -2.22 -16.03
CA ILE A 204 -19.00 -2.43 -17.49
C ILE A 204 -20.29 -1.93 -18.13
N THR A 205 -21.44 -2.19 -17.52
CA THR A 205 -22.74 -1.68 -18.01
C THR A 205 -22.77 -0.16 -18.13
N LYS A 206 -22.13 0.56 -17.20
CA LYS A 206 -22.01 2.02 -17.25
C LYS A 206 -20.90 2.46 -18.21
N TRP A 207 -19.78 1.75 -18.24
CA TRP A 207 -18.63 2.00 -19.13
C TRP A 207 -19.04 2.04 -20.59
N SER A 208 -19.80 1.02 -21.04
CA SER A 208 -20.26 0.93 -22.43
C SER A 208 -21.17 2.08 -22.86
N LYS A 209 -21.78 2.81 -21.91
CA LYS A 209 -22.58 4.02 -22.20
C LYS A 209 -21.72 5.27 -22.40
N LYS A 210 -20.41 5.20 -22.13
CA LYS A 210 -19.41 6.28 -22.33
C LYS A 210 -19.79 7.61 -21.67
N THR A 211 -20.42 7.53 -20.51
CA THR A 211 -20.96 8.68 -19.76
C THR A 211 -19.90 9.42 -18.94
N TRP A 212 -18.81 8.77 -18.55
CA TRP A 212 -17.71 9.40 -17.82
C TRP A 212 -16.84 10.26 -18.74
N LYS A 213 -16.56 11.49 -18.29
CA LYS A 213 -15.76 12.50 -19.02
C LYS A 213 -14.66 13.14 -18.16
N LYS A 214 -14.69 12.88 -16.85
CA LYS A 214 -13.74 13.31 -15.83
C LYS A 214 -13.62 12.21 -14.81
#